data_AF-A0A374V5B5-F1
#
_entry.id   AF-A0A374V5B5-F1
#
_cell.length_a   1.000
_cell.length_b   1.000
_cell.length_c   1.000
_cell.angle_alpha   90.00
_cell.angle_beta   90.00
_cell.angle_gamma   90.00
#
_symmetry.space_group_name_H-M   'P 1'
#
loop_
_entity.id
_entity.type
_entity.pdbx_description
1 polymer ?
#
loop_
_entity_poly.entity_id
_entity_poly.type
_entity_poly.pdbx_seq_one_letter_code
_entity_poly.pdbx_strand_id
1 'polypeptide(L)'
;MDVPTYWDGGSQESVCDPSRQAWASYYSLSTAGHDFTFDFTASGTYRIYFYFMDNDRNDPQNDKGIYYLRTMAEVAVNDTARPSVTQIVNNAVAQCRQETNCSEYDMALWLHDWTLDQLEYDHNLNWCSAESDLTRHQGTCESYQRIYSKLLNAAGIANGRITGNGHTWNAVKIDGKWCQMDLTRDDTSDNWYGDLDQRHLYFGLTDELMAIAHSDHTANYQKDDYAYRSTDLSNNYFVRNGKADEWAENYADRIQQHLDAKEESFSIDADNQSFPPSISGIQNGIVAYAMNQIDRKTAGNKDYLSAESKVEMTSSSS
;
A
#
# COMPACT_ATOMS: atom_id res chain seq x y z
N MET A 1 -14.01 0.28 26.45
CA MET A 1 -12.60 0.70 26.63
C MET A 1 -12.12 1.15 25.27
N ASP A 2 -11.33 2.21 25.15
CA ASP A 2 -10.78 2.56 23.84
C ASP A 2 -9.62 1.62 23.48
N VAL A 3 -9.34 1.49 22.18
CA VAL A 3 -8.11 0.84 21.73
C VAL A 3 -6.89 1.51 22.39
N PRO A 4 -5.90 0.73 22.85
CA PRO A 4 -4.63 1.29 23.30
C PRO A 4 -4.01 2.19 22.24
N THR A 5 -3.51 3.34 22.65
CA THR A 5 -2.75 4.25 21.79
C THR A 5 -1.28 4.18 22.15
N TYR A 6 -0.41 4.18 21.16
CA TYR A 6 1.04 4.14 21.28
C TYR A 6 1.65 5.48 20.88
N TRP A 7 2.72 5.89 21.59
CA TRP A 7 3.52 7.07 21.28
C TRP A 7 4.98 6.88 21.67
N ASP A 8 5.92 7.26 20.81
CA ASP A 8 7.38 7.19 21.07
C ASP A 8 8.12 8.50 20.78
N GLY A 9 7.40 9.60 20.58
CA GLY A 9 7.95 10.90 20.19
C GLY A 9 7.96 11.18 18.69
N GLY A 10 8.04 10.14 17.85
CA GLY A 10 8.00 10.25 16.38
C GLY A 10 6.78 9.58 15.72
N SER A 11 6.16 8.63 16.41
CA SER A 11 4.92 7.94 16.03
C SER A 11 3.83 8.20 17.07
N GLN A 12 2.58 8.31 16.59
CA GLN A 12 1.38 8.30 17.42
C GLN A 12 0.25 7.58 16.68
N GLU A 13 -0.24 6.47 17.22
CA GLU A 13 -1.26 5.66 16.57
C GLU A 13 -2.03 4.76 17.53
N SER A 14 -3.22 4.30 17.11
CA SER A 14 -3.92 3.20 17.79
C SER A 14 -3.18 1.90 17.49
N VAL A 15 -2.98 1.04 18.48
CA VAL A 15 -2.27 -0.25 18.35
C VAL A 15 -3.09 -1.28 17.55
N CYS A 16 -4.41 -1.16 17.53
CA CYS A 16 -5.32 -2.07 16.84
C CYS A 16 -6.39 -1.30 16.05
N ASP A 17 -7.14 -2.02 15.22
CA ASP A 17 -8.31 -1.49 14.53
C ASP A 17 -9.45 -1.19 15.54
N PRO A 18 -9.86 0.09 15.70
CA PRO A 18 -10.89 0.48 16.64
C PRO A 18 -12.30 0.05 16.25
N SER A 19 -12.51 -0.42 15.03
CA SER A 19 -13.81 -0.96 14.59
C SER A 19 -14.08 -2.37 15.12
N ARG A 20 -13.06 -3.06 15.68
CA ARG A 20 -13.20 -4.45 16.14
C ARG A 20 -14.05 -4.53 17.40
N GLN A 21 -14.96 -5.52 17.43
CA GLN A 21 -15.87 -5.74 18.56
C GLN A 21 -15.16 -5.94 19.90
N ALA A 22 -13.91 -6.44 19.91
CA ALA A 22 -13.12 -6.63 21.11
C ALA A 22 -12.95 -5.33 21.93
N TRP A 23 -12.94 -4.17 21.27
CA TRP A 23 -12.80 -2.86 21.92
C TRP A 23 -14.15 -2.17 22.16
N ALA A 24 -15.18 -2.53 21.40
CA ALA A 24 -16.54 -2.02 21.56
C ALA A 24 -17.40 -2.78 22.59
N SER A 25 -16.85 -3.79 23.27
CA SER A 25 -17.59 -4.64 24.19
C SER A 25 -17.69 -4.06 25.61
N TYR A 26 -18.81 -4.34 26.27
CA TYR A 26 -19.03 -4.02 27.68
C TYR A 26 -18.74 -5.23 28.56
N TYR A 27 -18.08 -4.99 29.69
CA TYR A 27 -17.87 -6.00 30.72
C TYR A 27 -18.73 -5.68 31.94
N SER A 28 -19.61 -6.60 32.32
CA SER A 28 -20.37 -6.49 33.57
C SER A 28 -19.43 -6.77 34.75
N LEU A 29 -19.19 -5.75 35.57
CA LEU A 29 -18.30 -5.86 36.72
C LEU A 29 -19.07 -6.46 37.90
N SER A 30 -18.60 -7.61 38.40
CA SER A 30 -19.05 -8.15 39.69
C SER A 30 -18.30 -7.46 40.83
N THR A 31 -18.60 -7.81 42.09
CA THR A 31 -17.85 -7.32 43.26
C THR A 31 -16.36 -7.69 43.23
N ALA A 32 -15.95 -8.65 42.39
CA ALA A 32 -14.55 -9.03 42.21
C ALA A 32 -13.80 -8.17 41.17
N GLY A 33 -14.48 -7.26 40.46
CA GLY A 33 -13.88 -6.49 39.37
C GLY A 33 -13.70 -7.28 38.07
N HIS A 34 -12.83 -6.78 37.20
CA HIS A 34 -12.42 -7.44 35.95
C HIS A 34 -10.96 -7.10 35.65
N ASP A 35 -10.17 -8.13 35.33
CA ASP A 35 -8.76 -7.99 34.99
C ASP A 35 -8.59 -7.82 33.48
N PHE A 36 -7.84 -6.79 33.08
CA PHE A 36 -7.44 -6.58 31.70
C PHE A 36 -5.96 -6.92 31.54
N THR A 37 -5.64 -7.70 30.52
CA THR A 37 -4.26 -8.08 30.18
C THR A 37 -3.87 -7.46 28.85
N PHE A 38 -2.68 -6.84 28.80
CA PHE A 38 -2.12 -6.22 27.60
C PHE A 38 -0.70 -6.75 27.39
N ASP A 39 -0.33 -7.00 26.12
CA ASP A 39 1.05 -7.31 25.72
C ASP A 39 1.57 -6.18 24.81
N PHE A 40 2.52 -5.41 25.34
CA PHE A 40 3.13 -4.26 24.66
C PHE A 40 4.42 -4.68 23.98
N THR A 41 4.50 -4.51 22.66
CA THR A 41 5.54 -5.15 21.84
C THR A 41 6.62 -4.19 21.36
N ALA A 42 6.50 -2.88 21.65
CA ALA A 42 7.50 -1.86 21.37
C ALA A 42 7.83 -1.01 22.62
N SER A 43 9.03 -0.43 22.63
CA SER A 43 9.37 0.64 23.56
C SER A 43 8.61 1.91 23.19
N GLY A 44 8.07 2.60 24.19
CA GLY A 44 7.24 3.79 24.02
C GLY A 44 6.24 3.94 25.16
N THR A 45 5.29 4.85 24.98
CA THR A 45 4.22 5.14 25.94
C THR A 45 2.90 4.65 25.39
N TYR A 46 2.21 3.80 26.14
CA TYR A 46 0.88 3.33 25.84
C TYR A 46 -0.14 4.02 26.72
N ARG A 47 -1.25 4.46 26.14
CA ARG A 47 -2.39 5.00 26.87
C ARG A 47 -3.63 4.18 26.59
N ILE A 48 -4.30 3.79 27.67
CA ILE A 48 -5.52 2.98 27.62
C ILE A 48 -6.62 3.74 28.36
N TYR A 49 -7.75 3.97 27.69
CA TYR A 49 -8.88 4.68 28.26
C TYR A 49 -9.98 3.70 28.69
N PHE A 50 -10.34 3.75 29.96
CA PHE A 50 -11.42 2.97 30.54
C PHE A 50 -12.64 3.86 30.78
N TYR A 51 -13.80 3.31 30.47
CA TYR A 51 -15.10 3.95 30.67
C TYR A 51 -15.88 3.11 31.66
N PHE A 52 -16.26 3.71 32.77
CA PHE A 52 -17.11 3.12 33.79
C PHE A 52 -18.48 3.77 33.70
N MET A 53 -19.52 2.98 33.44
CA MET A 53 -20.87 3.50 33.26
C MET A 53 -21.89 2.62 33.94
N ASP A 54 -22.96 3.25 34.42
CA ASP A 54 -24.15 2.55 34.86
C ASP A 54 -25.02 2.26 33.63
N ASN A 55 -25.04 1.00 33.21
CA ASN A 55 -25.78 0.56 32.03
C ASN A 55 -27.21 0.07 32.36
N ASP A 56 -27.70 0.27 33.58
CA ASP A 56 -29.09 -0.03 33.91
C ASP A 56 -30.03 1.06 33.33
N ARG A 57 -30.60 0.77 32.16
CA ARG A 57 -31.54 1.65 31.46
C ARG A 57 -32.87 1.84 32.19
N ASN A 58 -33.12 1.08 33.25
CA ASN A 58 -34.34 1.15 34.05
C ASN A 58 -34.10 1.74 35.44
N ASP A 59 -32.86 2.13 35.79
CA ASP A 59 -32.59 2.78 37.08
C ASP A 59 -33.10 4.24 37.04
N PRO A 60 -34.09 4.62 37.87
CA PRO A 60 -34.58 6.00 37.95
C PRO A 60 -33.54 7.02 38.44
N GLN A 61 -32.35 6.59 38.91
CA GLN A 61 -31.21 7.46 39.21
C GLN A 61 -30.33 7.77 37.99
N ASN A 62 -30.49 7.06 36.87
CA ASN A 62 -29.76 7.31 35.62
C ASN A 62 -30.11 8.68 34.98
N ASP A 63 -31.08 9.38 35.56
CA ASP A 63 -31.56 10.74 35.21
C ASP A 63 -30.65 11.89 35.72
N LYS A 64 -29.49 11.60 36.33
CA LYS A 64 -28.59 12.62 36.95
C LYS A 64 -27.43 13.13 36.07
N GLY A 65 -27.46 12.88 34.77
CA GLY A 65 -26.61 13.59 33.79
C GLY A 65 -25.13 13.20 33.70
N ILE A 66 -24.68 12.16 34.40
CA ILE A 66 -23.34 11.57 34.22
C ILE A 66 -23.50 10.19 33.57
N TYR A 67 -23.22 10.11 32.26
CA TYR A 67 -23.38 8.90 31.46
C TYR A 67 -22.23 7.90 31.64
N TYR A 68 -21.03 8.38 31.97
CA TYR A 68 -19.85 7.56 32.25
C TYR A 68 -18.77 8.36 32.98
N LEU A 69 -17.92 7.66 33.73
CA LEU A 69 -16.62 8.14 34.22
C LEU A 69 -15.52 7.61 33.29
N ARG A 70 -14.62 8.48 32.85
CA ARG A 70 -13.45 8.09 32.06
C ARG A 70 -12.19 8.16 32.92
N THR A 71 -11.40 7.09 32.90
CA THR A 71 -10.06 7.06 33.49
C THR A 71 -9.04 6.58 32.45
N MET A 72 -7.76 6.83 32.70
CA MET A 72 -6.67 6.49 31.78
C MET A 72 -5.54 5.82 32.56
N ALA A 73 -5.02 4.73 31.99
CA ALA A 73 -3.76 4.13 32.41
C ALA A 73 -2.68 4.46 31.38
N GLU A 74 -1.56 4.98 31.86
CA GLU A 74 -0.36 5.24 31.05
C GLU A 74 0.73 4.24 31.44
N VAL A 75 1.33 3.58 30.45
CA VAL A 75 2.41 2.62 30.65
C VAL A 75 3.59 3.01 29.77
N ALA A 76 4.74 3.26 30.40
CA ALA A 76 5.99 3.47 29.69
C ALA A 76 6.77 2.15 29.61
N VAL A 77 7.07 1.71 28.40
CA VAL A 77 7.89 0.54 28.10
C VAL A 77 9.25 1.02 27.60
N ASN A 78 10.32 0.51 28.23
CA ASN A 78 11.70 0.77 27.82
C ASN A 78 12.44 -0.56 27.85
N ASP A 79 12.42 -1.24 26.71
CA ASP A 79 13.02 -2.56 26.50
C ASP A 79 13.86 -2.54 25.23
N THR A 80 15.17 -2.71 25.39
CA THR A 80 16.11 -2.74 24.26
C THR A 80 15.88 -3.90 23.31
N ALA A 81 15.24 -4.99 23.76
CA ALA A 81 14.85 -6.11 22.90
C ALA A 81 13.61 -5.79 22.05
N ARG A 82 12.87 -4.73 22.39
CA ARG A 82 11.65 -4.25 21.72
C ARG A 82 11.84 -2.78 21.37
N PRO A 83 12.62 -2.43 20.33
CA PRO A 83 12.88 -1.03 19.98
C PRO A 83 11.58 -0.28 19.66
N SER A 84 11.62 1.05 19.76
CA SER A 84 10.50 1.89 19.34
C SER A 84 10.31 1.86 17.82
N VAL A 85 9.10 2.15 17.34
CA VAL A 85 8.80 2.24 15.90
C VAL A 85 9.73 3.25 15.22
N THR A 86 9.92 4.42 15.84
CA THR A 86 10.81 5.47 15.33
C THR A 86 12.25 4.97 15.22
N GLN A 87 12.73 4.18 16.18
CA GLN A 87 14.07 3.59 16.12
C GLN A 87 14.19 2.55 15.00
N ILE A 88 13.19 1.67 14.83
CA ILE A 88 13.16 0.69 13.73
C ILE A 88 13.22 1.41 12.38
N VAL A 89 12.36 2.41 12.17
CA VAL A 89 12.30 3.22 10.94
C VAL A 89 13.64 3.90 10.66
N ASN A 90 14.23 4.56 11.65
CA ASN A 90 15.50 5.26 11.47
C ASN A 90 16.65 4.30 11.16
N ASN A 91 16.67 3.12 11.78
CA ASN A 91 17.66 2.09 11.50
C ASN A 91 17.53 1.55 10.08
N ALA A 92 16.30 1.26 9.62
CA ALA A 92 16.03 0.80 8.26
C ALA A 92 16.47 1.84 7.22
N VAL A 93 16.15 3.12 7.43
CA VAL A 93 16.60 4.21 6.54
C VAL A 93 18.12 4.39 6.58
N ALA A 94 18.76 4.24 7.74
CA ALA A 94 20.21 4.31 7.84
C ALA A 94 20.90 3.16 7.09
N GLN A 95 20.31 1.96 7.11
CA GLN A 95 20.78 0.80 6.33
C GLN A 95 20.54 1.01 4.83
N CYS A 96 19.34 1.46 4.44
CA CYS A 96 19.00 1.83 3.06
C CYS A 96 20.03 2.79 2.44
N ARG A 97 20.44 3.82 3.18
CA ARG A 97 21.46 4.80 2.73
C ARG A 97 22.85 4.19 2.55
N GLN A 98 23.15 3.08 3.22
CA GLN A 98 24.43 2.38 3.07
C GLN A 98 24.42 1.40 1.89
N GLU A 99 23.26 0.82 1.58
CA GLU A 99 23.11 -0.22 0.56
C GLU A 99 22.68 0.29 -0.82
N THR A 100 22.25 1.55 -0.92
CA THR A 100 21.82 2.20 -2.16
C THR A 100 22.72 3.37 -2.55
N ASN A 101 22.58 3.87 -3.78
CA ASN A 101 23.24 5.11 -4.21
C ASN A 101 22.57 6.38 -3.66
N CYS A 102 21.59 6.25 -2.74
CA CYS A 102 20.80 7.33 -2.18
C CYS A 102 19.94 8.13 -3.18
N SER A 103 19.68 7.60 -4.38
CA SER A 103 18.65 8.15 -5.26
C SER A 103 17.25 7.90 -4.68
N GLU A 104 16.29 8.78 -4.99
CA GLU A 104 14.90 8.62 -4.52
C GLU A 104 14.32 7.27 -4.96
N TYR A 105 14.62 6.85 -6.19
CA TYR A 105 14.16 5.58 -6.74
C TYR A 105 14.74 4.37 -5.99
N ASP A 106 16.06 4.28 -5.87
CA ASP A 106 16.70 3.12 -5.23
C ASP A 106 16.35 3.03 -3.75
N MET A 107 16.23 4.17 -3.07
CA MET A 107 15.78 4.20 -1.68
C MET A 107 14.32 3.79 -1.54
N ALA A 108 13.43 4.27 -2.40
CA ALA A 108 12.01 3.88 -2.37
C ALA A 108 11.85 2.37 -2.60
N LEU A 109 12.54 1.81 -3.60
CA LEU A 109 12.52 0.38 -3.90
C LEU A 109 13.08 -0.45 -2.75
N TRP A 110 14.24 -0.08 -2.20
CA TRP A 110 14.83 -0.81 -1.07
C TRP A 110 13.91 -0.80 0.16
N LEU A 111 13.28 0.35 0.47
CA LEU A 111 12.38 0.48 1.62
C LEU A 111 11.04 -0.23 1.40
N HIS A 112 10.60 -0.32 0.14
CA HIS A 112 9.47 -1.14 -0.26
C HIS A 112 9.75 -2.61 0.05
N ASP A 113 10.86 -3.16 -0.46
CA ASP A 113 11.22 -4.57 -0.29
C ASP A 113 11.45 -4.90 1.18
N TRP A 114 12.16 -4.03 1.89
CA TRP A 114 12.37 -4.15 3.33
C TRP A 114 11.04 -4.24 4.09
N THR A 115 10.03 -3.44 3.71
CA THR A 115 8.70 -3.47 4.33
C THR A 115 8.01 -4.80 4.09
N LEU A 116 8.04 -5.31 2.86
CA LEU A 116 7.47 -6.60 2.52
C LEU A 116 8.21 -7.78 3.20
N ASP A 117 9.47 -7.61 3.58
CA ASP A 117 10.22 -8.62 4.34
C ASP A 117 9.91 -8.59 5.85
N GLN A 118 9.31 -7.51 6.35
CA GLN A 118 8.98 -7.39 7.78
C GLN A 118 7.60 -7.94 8.12
N LEU A 119 6.71 -8.08 7.13
CA LEU A 119 5.27 -8.20 7.34
C LEU A 119 4.68 -9.39 6.59
N GLU A 120 3.66 -10.01 7.19
CA GLU A 120 2.68 -10.84 6.49
C GLU A 120 1.29 -10.20 6.61
N TYR A 121 0.46 -10.32 5.56
CA TYR A 121 -0.88 -9.74 5.60
C TYR A 121 -1.80 -10.38 6.67
N ASP A 122 -2.35 -9.56 7.57
CA ASP A 122 -3.30 -10.02 8.59
C ASP A 122 -4.71 -10.18 8.02
N HIS A 123 -5.04 -11.40 7.62
CA HIS A 123 -6.39 -11.75 7.12
C HIS A 123 -7.50 -11.67 8.17
N ASN A 124 -7.17 -11.62 9.47
CA ASN A 124 -8.15 -11.39 10.54
C ASN A 124 -8.45 -9.90 10.74
N LEU A 125 -7.64 -9.03 10.11
CA LEU A 125 -7.78 -7.58 10.07
C LEU A 125 -7.75 -6.91 11.47
N ASN A 126 -7.00 -7.47 12.41
CA ASN A 126 -6.95 -7.01 13.80
C ASN A 126 -5.90 -5.91 14.02
N TRP A 127 -4.83 -5.92 13.23
CA TRP A 127 -3.66 -5.06 13.40
C TRP A 127 -3.53 -4.05 12.26
N CYS A 128 -3.39 -2.76 12.59
CA CYS A 128 -3.45 -1.67 11.60
C CYS A 128 -2.46 -0.53 11.91
N SER A 129 -1.36 -0.81 12.60
CA SER A 129 -0.48 0.21 13.16
C SER A 129 0.99 -0.16 13.05
N ALA A 130 1.86 0.81 12.76
CA ALA A 130 3.28 0.49 12.59
C ALA A 130 3.92 -0.13 13.85
N GLU A 131 3.42 0.22 15.05
CA GLU A 131 3.74 -0.50 16.29
C GLU A 131 3.39 -1.97 16.19
N SER A 132 2.15 -2.27 15.82
CA SER A 132 1.68 -3.64 15.79
C SER A 132 2.40 -4.48 14.78
N ASP A 133 2.66 -3.93 13.61
CA ASP A 133 3.03 -4.78 12.48
C ASP A 133 4.54 -4.95 12.39
N LEU A 134 5.33 -3.92 12.70
CA LEU A 134 6.80 -4.05 12.79
C LEU A 134 7.27 -4.90 13.97
N THR A 135 6.42 -5.09 14.99
CA THR A 135 6.78 -5.90 16.17
C THR A 135 6.09 -7.26 16.24
N ARG A 136 4.95 -7.42 15.56
CA ARG A 136 4.20 -8.69 15.49
C ARG A 136 4.31 -9.38 14.12
N HIS A 137 4.95 -8.73 13.14
CA HIS A 137 5.11 -9.21 11.77
C HIS A 137 3.80 -9.48 11.02
N GLN A 138 2.71 -8.80 11.40
CA GLN A 138 1.39 -8.96 10.81
C GLN A 138 0.67 -7.61 10.69
N GLY A 139 0.11 -7.28 9.52
CA GLY A 139 -0.57 -6.01 9.30
C GLY A 139 -1.59 -5.99 8.16
N THR A 140 -2.46 -4.99 8.15
CA THR A 140 -3.48 -4.76 7.11
C THR A 140 -3.03 -3.71 6.09
N CYS A 141 -3.85 -3.35 5.10
CA CYS A 141 -3.47 -2.30 4.15
C CYS A 141 -3.10 -0.94 4.77
N GLU A 142 -3.75 -0.56 5.86
CA GLU A 142 -3.39 0.64 6.62
C GLU A 142 -1.97 0.55 7.20
N SER A 143 -1.54 -0.65 7.60
CA SER A 143 -0.21 -0.96 8.15
C SER A 143 0.91 -0.71 7.15
N TYR A 144 0.84 -1.38 6.00
CA TYR A 144 1.84 -1.27 4.94
C TYR A 144 1.94 0.19 4.50
N GLN A 145 0.80 0.87 4.33
CA GLN A 145 0.78 2.27 3.94
C GLN A 145 1.49 3.16 4.96
N ARG A 146 1.21 2.99 6.25
CA ARG A 146 1.79 3.79 7.33
C ARG A 146 3.27 3.55 7.51
N ILE A 147 3.70 2.29 7.52
CA ILE A 147 5.11 1.92 7.66
C ILE A 147 5.90 2.52 6.51
N TYR A 148 5.45 2.30 5.28
CA TYR A 148 6.14 2.84 4.11
C TYR A 148 6.14 4.38 4.12
N SER A 149 5.04 5.03 4.52
CA SER A 149 5.01 6.49 4.68
C SER A 149 6.03 6.99 5.73
N LYS A 150 6.17 6.32 6.88
CA LYS A 150 7.17 6.67 7.90
C LYS A 150 8.59 6.52 7.37
N LEU A 151 8.88 5.43 6.67
CA LEU A 151 10.19 5.17 6.04
C LEU A 151 10.51 6.25 4.99
N LEU A 152 9.57 6.56 4.10
CA LEU A 152 9.73 7.59 3.08
C LEU A 152 9.92 8.98 3.70
N ASN A 153 9.16 9.33 4.73
CA ASN A 153 9.32 10.59 5.46
C ASN A 153 10.72 10.70 6.10
N ALA A 154 11.21 9.62 6.73
CA ALA A 154 12.55 9.58 7.32
C ALA A 154 13.66 9.57 6.25
N ALA A 155 13.40 9.04 5.05
CA ALA A 155 14.29 9.13 3.90
C ALA A 155 14.30 10.53 3.26
N GLY A 156 13.25 11.33 3.47
CA GLY A 156 13.05 12.64 2.84
C GLY A 156 12.34 12.57 1.49
N ILE A 157 11.62 11.47 1.21
CA ILE A 157 10.89 11.22 -0.03
C ILE A 157 9.43 11.62 0.17
N ALA A 158 8.94 12.54 -0.68
CA ALA A 158 7.57 13.02 -0.59
C ALA A 158 6.57 11.90 -0.92
N ASN A 159 5.54 11.75 -0.10
CA ASN A 159 4.51 10.72 -0.25
C ASN A 159 3.14 11.23 0.19
N GLY A 160 2.10 10.51 -0.23
CA GLY A 160 0.71 10.76 0.07
C GLY A 160 -0.04 9.47 0.36
N ARG A 161 -1.13 9.58 1.12
CA ARG A 161 -2.04 8.48 1.43
C ARG A 161 -3.22 8.48 0.46
N ILE A 162 -3.50 7.34 -0.14
CA ILE A 162 -4.64 7.12 -1.04
C ILE A 162 -5.61 6.12 -0.41
N THR A 163 -6.91 6.31 -0.65
CA THR A 163 -7.96 5.38 -0.22
C THR A 163 -8.94 5.11 -1.36
N GLY A 164 -9.30 3.85 -1.57
CA GLY A 164 -10.29 3.40 -2.55
C GLY A 164 -10.69 1.94 -2.31
N ASN A 165 -11.95 1.58 -2.51
CA ASN A 165 -12.52 0.23 -2.39
C ASN A 165 -12.34 -0.40 -1.01
N GLY A 166 -12.33 0.42 0.05
CA GLY A 166 -12.02 -0.04 1.41
C GLY A 166 -10.54 -0.41 1.61
N HIS A 167 -9.68 -0.03 0.67
CA HIS A 167 -8.24 -0.26 0.66
C HIS A 167 -7.46 1.05 0.78
N THR A 168 -6.21 0.95 1.21
CA THR A 168 -5.32 2.11 1.39
C THR A 168 -3.93 1.77 0.85
N TRP A 169 -3.30 2.71 0.15
CA TRP A 169 -1.94 2.57 -0.39
C TRP A 169 -1.21 3.92 -0.48
N ASN A 170 0.00 3.94 -1.04
CA ASN A 170 0.86 5.13 -1.12
C ASN A 170 0.89 5.72 -2.52
N ALA A 171 0.88 7.05 -2.60
CA ALA A 171 1.47 7.77 -3.73
C ALA A 171 2.85 8.26 -3.32
N VAL A 172 3.87 8.06 -4.17
CA VAL A 172 5.26 8.42 -3.87
C VAL A 172 5.80 9.30 -5.00
N LYS A 173 6.51 10.36 -4.64
CA LYS A 173 7.12 11.27 -5.61
C LYS A 173 8.60 10.93 -5.80
N ILE A 174 8.94 10.45 -6.98
CA ILE A 174 10.30 10.05 -7.35
C ILE A 174 10.71 10.86 -8.59
N ASP A 175 11.89 11.47 -8.55
CA ASP A 175 12.43 12.31 -9.63
C ASP A 175 11.42 13.38 -10.09
N GLY A 176 10.70 13.94 -9.11
CA GLY A 176 9.68 14.97 -9.35
C GLY A 176 8.33 14.47 -9.86
N LYS A 177 8.13 13.17 -10.05
CA LYS A 177 6.91 12.56 -10.61
C LYS A 177 6.20 11.69 -9.59
N TRP A 178 4.89 11.82 -9.49
CA TRP A 178 4.07 10.95 -8.63
C TRP A 178 3.89 9.58 -9.26
N CYS A 179 3.92 8.56 -8.43
CA CYS A 179 3.74 7.15 -8.78
C CYS A 179 2.86 6.48 -7.72
N GLN A 180 1.95 5.61 -8.14
CA GLN A 180 1.13 4.80 -7.23
C GLN A 180 1.90 3.55 -6.81
N MET A 181 1.85 3.20 -5.53
CA MET A 181 2.54 2.06 -4.92
C MET A 181 1.61 1.34 -3.93
N ASP A 182 1.30 0.07 -4.21
CA ASP A 182 0.46 -0.77 -3.34
C ASP A 182 1.21 -2.03 -2.88
N LEU A 183 1.90 -1.88 -1.76
CA LEU A 183 2.71 -2.93 -1.16
C LEU A 183 1.89 -4.18 -0.79
N THR A 184 0.62 -4.03 -0.43
CA THR A 184 -0.19 -5.21 -0.05
C THR A 184 -0.50 -6.11 -1.23
N ARG A 185 -0.57 -5.54 -2.44
CA ARG A 185 -0.76 -6.30 -3.67
C ARG A 185 0.54 -6.98 -4.11
N ASP A 186 1.67 -6.42 -3.69
CA ASP A 186 3.01 -6.95 -3.91
C ASP A 186 3.46 -7.93 -2.79
N ASP A 187 2.70 -8.05 -1.69
CA ASP A 187 2.98 -8.99 -0.60
C ASP A 187 2.60 -10.43 -0.96
N THR A 188 3.44 -11.05 -1.78
CA THR A 188 3.32 -12.45 -2.17
C THR A 188 4.68 -13.12 -2.27
N SER A 189 4.73 -14.40 -1.89
CA SER A 189 5.84 -15.31 -2.18
C SER A 189 5.56 -16.22 -3.38
N ASP A 190 4.38 -16.08 -4.00
CA ASP A 190 3.93 -16.96 -5.06
C ASP A 190 4.47 -16.51 -6.42
N ASN A 191 4.65 -17.48 -7.31
CA ASN A 191 5.01 -17.24 -8.70
C ASN A 191 4.01 -17.91 -9.65
N TRP A 192 2.80 -17.33 -9.75
CA TRP A 192 1.72 -17.85 -10.60
C TRP A 192 1.84 -17.46 -12.06
N TYR A 193 2.60 -16.39 -12.35
CA TYR A 193 2.56 -15.70 -13.64
C TYR A 193 3.90 -15.77 -14.40
N GLY A 194 4.63 -16.87 -14.21
CA GLY A 194 5.82 -17.20 -14.99
C GLY A 194 7.02 -16.31 -14.67
N ASP A 195 7.36 -15.42 -15.60
CA ASP A 195 8.49 -14.49 -15.49
C ASP A 195 8.08 -13.11 -14.95
N LEU A 196 6.80 -12.91 -14.63
CA LEU A 196 6.30 -11.70 -14.00
C LEU A 196 6.66 -11.68 -12.52
N ASP A 197 7.51 -10.74 -12.14
CA ASP A 197 7.85 -10.45 -10.74
C ASP A 197 6.66 -9.81 -10.01
N GLN A 198 5.84 -10.66 -9.40
CA GLN A 198 4.62 -10.24 -8.71
C GLN A 198 4.87 -9.35 -7.51
N ARG A 199 6.07 -9.42 -6.92
CA ARG A 199 6.44 -8.62 -5.74
C ARG A 199 6.69 -7.15 -6.08
N HIS A 200 6.62 -6.77 -7.36
CA HIS A 200 6.86 -5.40 -7.80
C HIS A 200 5.85 -4.94 -8.86
N LEU A 201 4.74 -5.66 -9.03
CA LEU A 201 3.74 -5.32 -10.04
C LEU A 201 3.09 -3.97 -9.77
N TYR A 202 2.90 -3.64 -8.50
CA TYR A 202 2.27 -2.41 -8.06
C TYR A 202 3.28 -1.32 -7.72
N PHE A 203 4.58 -1.54 -7.98
CA PHE A 203 5.62 -0.55 -7.79
C PHE A 203 5.68 0.46 -8.95
N GLY A 204 5.14 1.64 -8.72
CA GLY A 204 5.31 2.80 -9.58
C GLY A 204 4.33 2.86 -10.75
N LEU A 205 3.06 2.53 -10.50
CA LEU A 205 1.99 2.59 -11.49
C LEU A 205 1.45 4.01 -11.72
N THR A 206 0.79 4.24 -12.85
CA THR A 206 -0.08 5.41 -13.04
C THR A 206 -1.41 5.23 -12.31
N ASP A 207 -2.17 6.32 -12.14
CA ASP A 207 -3.52 6.21 -11.57
C ASP A 207 -4.42 5.31 -12.44
N GLU A 208 -4.30 5.39 -13.77
CA GLU A 208 -5.07 4.55 -14.71
C GLU A 208 -4.76 3.06 -14.54
N LEU A 209 -3.49 2.67 -14.40
CA LEU A 209 -3.14 1.26 -14.18
C LEU A 209 -3.54 0.81 -12.78
N MET A 210 -3.41 1.67 -11.78
CA MET A 210 -3.89 1.37 -10.43
C MET A 210 -5.41 1.16 -10.42
N ALA A 211 -6.16 1.91 -11.24
CA ALA A 211 -7.62 1.76 -11.35
C ALA A 211 -8.07 0.44 -11.98
N ILE A 212 -7.19 -0.29 -12.69
CA ILE A 212 -7.51 -1.64 -13.18
C ILE A 212 -7.74 -2.60 -12.00
N ALA A 213 -6.92 -2.49 -10.95
CA ALA A 213 -7.06 -3.30 -9.73
C ALA A 213 -7.93 -2.63 -8.64
N HIS A 214 -8.12 -1.31 -8.73
CA HIS A 214 -8.86 -0.50 -7.77
C HIS A 214 -9.85 0.41 -8.50
N SER A 215 -10.93 -0.17 -9.04
CA SER A 215 -11.86 0.49 -9.98
C SER A 215 -12.41 1.86 -9.52
N ASP A 216 -12.64 2.06 -8.22
CA ASP A 216 -13.14 3.33 -7.68
C ASP A 216 -12.08 4.42 -7.58
N HIS A 217 -10.79 4.07 -7.76
CA HIS A 217 -9.70 5.03 -7.82
C HIS A 217 -9.88 6.03 -8.97
N THR A 218 -10.59 5.65 -10.04
CA THR A 218 -11.06 6.55 -11.10
C THR A 218 -11.70 7.82 -10.55
N ALA A 219 -12.57 7.68 -9.56
CA ALA A 219 -13.26 8.80 -8.94
C ALA A 219 -12.33 9.66 -8.06
N ASN A 220 -11.19 9.13 -7.62
CA ASN A 220 -10.21 9.87 -6.85
C ASN A 220 -9.37 10.78 -7.74
N TYR A 221 -8.73 10.24 -8.78
CA TYR A 221 -7.78 11.01 -9.59
C TYR A 221 -8.45 11.96 -10.59
N GLN A 222 -9.76 11.86 -10.79
CA GLN A 222 -10.54 12.79 -11.60
C GLN A 222 -11.00 14.04 -10.84
N LYS A 223 -10.76 14.14 -9.53
CA LYS A 223 -11.07 15.35 -8.75
C LYS A 223 -10.11 16.47 -9.10
N ASP A 224 -10.64 17.69 -9.25
CA ASP A 224 -9.87 18.88 -9.61
C ASP A 224 -8.73 19.19 -8.60
N ASP A 225 -8.90 18.79 -7.34
CA ASP A 225 -7.96 19.02 -6.25
C ASP A 225 -7.05 17.81 -5.95
N TYR A 226 -7.04 16.79 -6.81
CA TYR A 226 -6.22 15.59 -6.60
C TYR A 226 -4.72 15.90 -6.70
N ALA A 227 -4.04 15.93 -5.55
CA ALA A 227 -2.65 16.38 -5.44
C ALA A 227 -1.59 15.37 -5.93
N TYR A 228 -1.98 14.11 -6.17
CA TYR A 228 -1.06 12.99 -6.37
C TYR A 228 -1.12 12.40 -7.78
N ARG A 229 -1.53 13.20 -8.77
CA ARG A 229 -1.73 12.74 -10.15
C ARG A 229 -0.47 12.07 -10.72
N SER A 230 -0.59 10.80 -11.07
CA SER A 230 0.44 9.95 -11.66
C SER A 230 0.08 9.53 -13.07
N THR A 231 0.83 10.02 -14.06
CA THR A 231 0.63 9.76 -15.50
C THR A 231 1.87 9.21 -16.20
N ASP A 232 2.92 8.89 -15.45
CA ASP A 232 4.24 8.62 -16.01
C ASP A 232 4.82 7.32 -15.41
N LEU A 233 5.19 6.39 -16.29
CA LEU A 233 5.73 5.07 -15.94
C LEU A 233 7.26 5.01 -15.93
N SER A 234 7.98 6.12 -16.10
CA SER A 234 9.46 6.11 -16.05
C SER A 234 10.05 5.68 -14.71
N ASN A 235 9.25 5.66 -13.65
CA ASN A 235 9.61 5.13 -12.33
C ASN A 235 8.94 3.78 -12.00
N ASN A 236 8.24 3.16 -12.97
CA ASN A 236 7.74 1.81 -12.79
C ASN A 236 8.91 0.82 -12.73
N TYR A 237 8.78 -0.22 -11.90
CA TYR A 237 9.82 -1.22 -11.71
C TYR A 237 10.28 -1.89 -13.01
N PHE A 238 9.34 -2.39 -13.83
CA PHE A 238 9.66 -3.08 -15.08
C PHE A 238 10.17 -2.15 -16.18
N VAL A 239 9.79 -0.89 -16.14
CA VAL A 239 10.34 0.14 -17.04
C VAL A 239 11.79 0.45 -16.68
N ARG A 240 12.09 0.61 -15.38
CA ARG A 240 13.42 0.94 -14.88
C ARG A 240 14.42 -0.19 -15.05
N ASN A 241 13.99 -1.44 -14.88
CA ASN A 241 14.86 -2.60 -15.02
C ASN A 241 14.95 -3.15 -16.46
N GLY A 242 14.21 -2.58 -17.42
CA GLY A 242 14.24 -2.96 -18.84
C GLY A 242 13.35 -4.16 -19.21
N LYS A 243 12.66 -4.79 -18.25
CA LYS A 243 11.76 -5.92 -18.52
C LYS A 243 10.57 -5.54 -19.41
N ALA A 244 10.10 -4.30 -19.30
CA ALA A 244 9.05 -3.78 -20.15
C ALA A 244 9.47 -3.70 -21.63
N ASP A 245 10.73 -3.35 -21.90
CA ASP A 245 11.29 -3.34 -23.26
C ASP A 245 11.41 -4.77 -23.81
N GLU A 246 11.86 -5.73 -23.00
CA GLU A 246 11.91 -7.16 -23.36
C GLU A 246 10.51 -7.71 -23.73
N TRP A 247 9.48 -7.40 -22.93
CA TRP A 247 8.12 -7.79 -23.26
C TRP A 247 7.60 -7.14 -24.53
N ALA A 248 7.91 -5.86 -24.77
CA ALA A 248 7.51 -5.16 -25.99
C ALA A 248 8.17 -5.76 -27.25
N GLU A 249 9.44 -6.17 -27.17
CA GLU A 249 10.17 -6.81 -28.27
C GLU A 249 9.51 -8.11 -28.76
N ASN A 250 8.83 -8.86 -27.87
CA ASN A 250 8.09 -10.08 -28.25
C ASN A 250 6.91 -9.83 -29.21
N TYR A 251 6.51 -8.58 -29.42
CA TYR A 251 5.47 -8.20 -30.36
C TYR A 251 6.01 -7.66 -31.69
N ALA A 252 7.33 -7.43 -31.81
CA ALA A 252 7.93 -6.76 -32.97
C ALA A 252 7.58 -7.43 -34.30
N ASP A 253 7.69 -8.76 -34.39
CA ASP A 253 7.38 -9.50 -35.61
C ASP A 253 5.89 -9.41 -35.99
N ARG A 254 4.99 -9.47 -35.00
CA ARG A 254 3.53 -9.34 -35.20
C ARG A 254 3.17 -7.95 -35.67
N ILE A 255 3.77 -6.91 -35.06
CA ILE A 255 3.62 -5.52 -35.48
C ILE A 255 4.13 -5.32 -36.91
N GLN A 256 5.33 -5.84 -37.22
CA GLN A 256 5.93 -5.69 -38.55
C GLN A 256 5.08 -6.31 -39.65
N GLN A 257 4.42 -7.44 -39.40
CA GLN A 257 3.49 -8.06 -40.36
C GLN A 257 2.33 -7.13 -40.74
N HIS A 258 1.74 -6.44 -39.76
CA HIS A 258 0.67 -5.47 -40.01
C HIS A 258 1.18 -4.21 -40.73
N LEU A 259 2.38 -3.74 -40.38
CA LEU A 259 3.04 -2.62 -41.06
C LEU A 259 3.34 -2.94 -42.53
N ASP A 260 3.85 -4.14 -42.82
CA ASP A 260 4.12 -4.60 -44.19
C ASP A 260 2.84 -4.74 -45.01
N ALA A 261 1.73 -5.10 -44.36
CA ALA A 261 0.39 -5.12 -44.93
C ALA A 261 -0.22 -3.72 -45.12
N LYS A 262 0.45 -2.66 -44.63
CA LYS A 262 0.01 -1.25 -44.66
C LYS A 262 -1.34 -1.05 -43.97
N GLU A 263 -1.58 -1.78 -42.89
CA GLU A 263 -2.75 -1.59 -42.07
C GLU A 263 -2.62 -0.29 -41.26
N GLU A 264 -3.64 0.58 -41.33
CA GLU A 264 -3.66 1.86 -40.61
C GLU A 264 -4.03 1.69 -39.13
N SER A 265 -4.64 0.55 -38.77
CA SER A 265 -5.01 0.16 -37.41
C SER A 265 -5.15 -1.35 -37.34
N PHE A 266 -4.62 -1.96 -36.28
CA PHE A 266 -4.69 -3.40 -36.05
C PHE A 266 -4.74 -3.71 -34.55
N SER A 267 -5.09 -4.95 -34.21
CA SER A 267 -5.08 -5.46 -32.83
C SER A 267 -4.20 -6.69 -32.77
N ILE A 268 -3.39 -6.79 -31.71
CA ILE A 268 -2.57 -7.97 -31.44
C ILE A 268 -3.01 -8.57 -30.10
N ASP A 269 -3.23 -9.87 -30.11
CA ASP A 269 -3.53 -10.63 -28.89
C ASP A 269 -2.34 -10.58 -27.91
N ALA A 270 -2.65 -10.34 -26.63
CA ALA A 270 -1.62 -10.33 -25.59
C ALA A 270 -1.09 -11.75 -25.28
N ASP A 271 0.17 -11.86 -24.86
CA ASP A 271 0.78 -13.17 -24.56
C ASP A 271 0.35 -13.73 -23.19
N ASN A 272 -0.29 -12.90 -22.37
CA ASN A 272 -0.68 -13.16 -20.98
C ASN A 272 -2.19 -13.42 -20.79
N GLN A 273 -2.88 -13.94 -21.82
CA GLN A 273 -4.33 -14.21 -21.78
C GLN A 273 -4.79 -15.14 -20.65
N SER A 274 -3.88 -15.94 -20.11
CA SER A 274 -4.16 -16.83 -18.97
C SER A 274 -4.20 -16.10 -17.63
N PHE A 275 -3.66 -14.89 -17.54
CA PHE A 275 -3.61 -14.13 -16.29
C PHE A 275 -4.96 -13.47 -16.02
N PRO A 276 -5.36 -13.30 -14.74
CA PRO A 276 -6.54 -12.53 -14.39
C PRO A 276 -6.48 -11.13 -14.99
N PRO A 277 -7.62 -10.54 -15.43
CA PRO A 277 -7.65 -9.21 -16.04
C PRO A 277 -7.01 -8.10 -15.20
N SER A 278 -7.06 -8.22 -13.87
CA SER A 278 -6.42 -7.28 -12.93
C SER A 278 -4.89 -7.32 -12.98
N ILE A 279 -4.29 -8.40 -13.50
CA ILE A 279 -2.85 -8.60 -13.63
C ILE A 279 -2.42 -8.34 -15.07
N SER A 280 -3.05 -9.02 -16.04
CA SER A 280 -2.73 -8.84 -17.46
C SER A 280 -2.98 -7.41 -17.92
N GLY A 281 -4.02 -6.74 -17.42
CA GLY A 281 -4.30 -5.35 -17.76
C GLY A 281 -3.18 -4.40 -17.36
N ILE A 282 -2.61 -4.58 -16.16
CA ILE A 282 -1.49 -3.76 -15.68
C ILE A 282 -0.25 -4.02 -16.53
N GLN A 283 0.10 -5.30 -16.74
CA GLN A 283 1.26 -5.67 -17.57
C GLN A 283 1.12 -5.15 -19.00
N ASN A 284 -0.06 -5.28 -19.62
CA ASN A 284 -0.32 -4.81 -20.98
C ASN A 284 -0.19 -3.29 -21.09
N GLY A 285 -0.60 -2.54 -20.07
CA GLY A 285 -0.40 -1.10 -20.00
C GLY A 285 1.08 -0.69 -19.94
N ILE A 286 1.88 -1.43 -19.19
CA ILE A 286 3.34 -1.24 -19.10
C ILE A 286 4.01 -1.57 -20.44
N VAL A 287 3.60 -2.66 -21.10
CA VAL A 287 4.10 -3.06 -22.42
C VAL A 287 3.75 -2.01 -23.48
N ALA A 288 2.51 -1.54 -23.51
CA ALA A 288 2.08 -0.48 -24.43
C ALA A 288 2.90 0.82 -24.22
N TYR A 289 3.21 1.17 -22.97
CA TYR A 289 4.10 2.29 -22.69
C TYR A 289 5.50 2.07 -23.28
N ALA A 290 6.10 0.90 -23.09
CA ALA A 290 7.43 0.58 -23.62
C ALA A 290 7.48 0.63 -25.16
N MET A 291 6.49 0.05 -25.83
CA MET A 291 6.33 0.15 -27.30
C MET A 291 6.37 1.60 -27.77
N ASN A 292 5.58 2.47 -27.12
CA ASN A 292 5.52 3.90 -27.44
C ASN A 292 6.86 4.65 -27.20
N GLN A 293 7.79 4.09 -26.41
CA GLN A 293 9.13 4.67 -26.24
C GLN A 293 10.13 4.16 -27.29
N ILE A 294 10.05 2.89 -27.70
CA ILE A 294 10.93 2.31 -28.72
C ILE A 294 10.79 3.06 -30.05
N ASP A 295 9.55 3.38 -30.44
CA ASP A 295 9.28 4.13 -31.66
C ASP A 295 9.87 5.55 -31.60
N ARG A 296 9.80 6.21 -30.44
CA ARG A 296 10.41 7.54 -30.24
C ARG A 296 11.93 7.51 -30.37
N LYS A 297 12.59 6.46 -29.86
CA LYS A 297 14.06 6.31 -29.92
C LYS A 297 14.55 6.01 -31.34
N THR A 298 13.79 5.22 -32.10
CA THR A 298 14.22 4.72 -33.41
C THR A 298 13.88 5.70 -34.56
N ALA A 299 12.79 6.46 -34.46
CA ALA A 299 12.21 7.16 -35.61
C ALA A 299 12.56 8.64 -35.80
N GLY A 300 13.29 9.30 -34.89
CA GLY A 300 13.86 10.64 -35.12
C GLY A 300 12.93 11.72 -35.73
N ASN A 301 11.62 11.67 -35.44
CA ASN A 301 10.51 12.40 -36.08
C ASN A 301 10.15 11.97 -37.53
N LYS A 302 9.15 11.09 -37.68
CA LYS A 302 7.87 11.30 -38.40
C LYS A 302 7.12 9.97 -38.63
N ASP A 303 5.80 10.02 -38.43
CA ASP A 303 4.77 8.98 -38.65
C ASP A 303 4.75 7.83 -37.63
N TYR A 304 3.88 7.95 -36.63
CA TYR A 304 3.91 7.20 -35.36
C TYR A 304 3.00 5.97 -35.36
N LEU A 305 3.53 4.83 -34.93
CA LEU A 305 2.73 3.78 -34.29
C LEU A 305 2.40 4.27 -32.87
N SER A 306 1.16 4.08 -32.42
CA SER A 306 0.73 4.36 -31.06
C SER A 306 0.07 3.10 -30.52
N ALA A 307 0.65 2.54 -29.46
CA ALA A 307 0.11 1.37 -28.77
C ALA A 307 -0.78 1.81 -27.61
N GLU A 308 -1.96 1.22 -27.51
CA GLU A 308 -2.85 1.33 -26.36
C GLU A 308 -3.22 -0.08 -25.89
N SER A 309 -3.17 -0.33 -24.58
CA SER A 309 -3.67 -1.57 -24.01
C SER A 309 -5.20 -1.49 -23.85
N LYS A 310 -5.92 -2.48 -24.36
CA LYS A 310 -7.36 -2.65 -24.09
C LYS A 310 -7.57 -3.84 -23.16
N VAL A 311 -8.22 -3.61 -22.03
CA VAL A 311 -8.65 -4.66 -21.12
C VAL A 311 -10.13 -4.93 -21.38
N GLU A 312 -10.44 -5.97 -22.14
CA GLU A 312 -11.82 -6.42 -22.30
C GLU A 312 -12.22 -7.25 -21.08
N MET A 313 -13.00 -6.66 -20.17
CA MET A 313 -13.61 -7.42 -19.08
C MET A 313 -14.74 -8.27 -19.66
N THR A 314 -14.46 -9.56 -19.91
CA THR A 314 -15.53 -10.52 -20.17
C THR A 314 -16.32 -10.69 -18.89
N SER A 315 -17.56 -10.20 -18.87
CA SER A 315 -18.49 -10.46 -17.79
C SER A 315 -18.82 -11.95 -17.79
N SER A 316 -18.11 -12.74 -16.97
CA SER A 316 -18.58 -14.07 -16.62
C SER A 316 -19.76 -13.90 -15.67
N SER A 317 -20.96 -13.76 -16.24
CA SER A 317 -22.21 -13.94 -15.51
C SER A 317 -22.22 -15.37 -14.96
N SER A 318 -21.98 -15.49 -13.65
CA SER A 318 -22.22 -16.70 -12.85
C SER A 318 -23.47 -16.48 -12.01
#